data_AF-A0A7Y6Z662-F1
#
_entry.id   AF-A0A7Y6Z662-F1
#
_cell.length_a   1.000
_cell.length_b   1.000
_cell.length_c   1.000
_cell.angle_alpha   90.00
_cell.angle_beta   90.00
_cell.angle_gamma   90.00
#
_symmetry.space_group_name_H-M   'P 1'
#
loop_
_entity.id
_entity.type
_entity.pdbx_description
1 polymer ?
#
loop_
_entity_poly.entity_id
_entity_poly.type
_entity_poly.pdbx_seq_one_letter_code
_entity_poly.pdbx_strand_id
1 'polypeptide(L)'
;MDLWKEDPVMPAALWVALLLWILLPLQAHAEVLRIPLTLDYRILDKALAEQLFQGPQQVAALYSDASGCNSLQLINPRIDSGDDGHIRILSDIDTRVGSPASDRCLFPLQWQGVLDTRLEAYLDANGSTLDFRVIDSDILKTDQQTRALPGIVWSWIKDAVHPRFNAIRIELSPALDGLQRLMEITAHPGKAPVAIALSDVSATPAGLRVELKLETPEPVPDLFPPDVAPLSDDELARWDTAWQAWDGFATWLIKTIASASEPELAEALADILLDARYDLRDALAEGDRSRDPVRDLFLKTWDRLAPLLHDSRLNIPGGDALQYATFIGAADALQALDRAAPHLGLQLNRNSLRSLARLLVPGVSDDSLDYGTEVDPALRTLLGLEPELSEEPEDPLSPFAWLIPTAHAGQIDPVLVTELTGWVPTTTDLDAYLKTLALLLDQVISAERQKDKVPVAFFNIYANTLRTTAWQESCWRQFVIAGGQVKTIQSTGGALGLMQINRHVWRGVYNIDALTRDIGYNARAGSEILVHYLVDFAIKRREHETTGDPRNLARAAYAVYNGGPGHLSRYRKDSTSKRLRAIDAEFWKKYQAMASQGPEAVKACYGAPGSA
;
A
#
# COMPACT_ATOMS: atom_id res chain seq x y z
N MET A 1 27.82 -48.68 70.78
CA MET A 1 26.40 -48.90 71.09
C MET A 1 25.65 -48.64 69.81
N ASP A 2 25.09 -49.71 69.29
CA ASP A 2 24.38 -49.83 68.01
C ASP A 2 23.29 -48.77 67.82
N LEU A 3 23.06 -48.38 66.56
CA LEU A 3 21.81 -48.65 65.84
C LEU A 3 21.80 -47.94 64.47
N TRP A 4 20.97 -48.47 63.57
CA TRP A 4 20.54 -47.92 62.26
C TRP A 4 21.32 -48.38 61.01
N LYS A 5 21.11 -49.66 60.69
CA LYS A 5 20.69 -50.11 59.36
C LYS A 5 19.31 -49.53 59.07
N GLU A 6 19.10 -48.95 57.89
CA GLU A 6 17.85 -49.05 57.11
C GLU A 6 18.06 -48.43 55.71
N ASP A 7 18.05 -49.28 54.69
CA ASP A 7 17.96 -48.89 53.29
C ASP A 7 16.54 -48.39 52.99
N PRO A 8 16.33 -47.21 52.36
CA PRO A 8 15.01 -46.82 51.94
C PRO A 8 14.69 -47.52 50.61
N VAL A 9 13.97 -48.63 50.69
CA VAL A 9 13.25 -49.18 49.54
C VAL A 9 12.18 -48.15 49.17
N MET A 10 12.44 -47.34 48.15
CA MET A 10 11.43 -46.48 47.53
C MET A 10 10.25 -47.38 47.08
N PRO A 11 9.02 -47.14 47.55
CA PRO A 11 7.90 -48.01 47.23
C PRO A 11 7.60 -47.93 45.73
N ALA A 12 7.39 -49.07 45.08
CA ALA A 12 7.08 -49.16 43.64
C ALA A 12 5.86 -48.28 43.22
N ALA A 13 4.98 -47.95 44.17
CA ALA A 13 3.88 -47.01 43.99
C ALA A 13 4.34 -45.58 43.61
N LEU A 14 5.51 -45.14 44.08
CA LEU A 14 6.07 -43.82 43.77
C LEU A 14 6.63 -43.77 42.36
N TRP A 15 7.20 -44.88 41.86
CA TRP A 15 7.62 -45.02 40.46
C TRP A 15 6.42 -45.08 39.51
N VAL A 16 5.35 -45.78 39.87
CA VAL A 16 4.11 -45.85 39.09
C VAL A 16 3.41 -44.49 39.06
N ALA A 17 3.38 -43.75 40.17
CA ALA A 17 2.83 -42.39 40.21
C ALA A 17 3.67 -41.40 39.38
N LEU A 18 5.00 -41.52 39.40
CA LEU A 18 5.90 -40.68 38.58
C LEU A 18 5.76 -41.02 37.08
N LEU A 19 5.64 -42.30 36.72
CA LEU A 19 5.37 -42.75 35.35
C LEU A 19 3.99 -42.32 34.86
N LEU A 20 2.95 -42.36 35.71
CA LEU A 20 1.61 -41.86 35.38
C LEU A 20 1.57 -40.33 35.24
N TRP A 21 2.44 -39.60 35.94
CA TRP A 21 2.62 -38.15 35.77
C TRP A 21 3.35 -37.79 34.47
N ILE A 22 4.31 -38.62 34.04
CA ILE A 22 5.02 -38.45 32.77
C ILE A 22 4.17 -38.92 31.57
N LEU A 23 3.20 -39.83 31.79
CA LEU A 23 2.28 -40.36 30.78
C LEU A 23 0.93 -39.62 30.70
N LEU A 24 0.72 -38.56 31.49
CA LEU A 24 -0.38 -37.63 31.23
C LEU A 24 -0.07 -36.95 29.89
N PRO A 25 -0.85 -37.21 28.82
CA PRO A 25 -0.67 -36.42 27.62
C PRO A 25 -0.89 -34.96 28.04
N LEU A 26 0.10 -34.10 27.79
CA LEU A 26 -0.15 -32.68 27.65
C LEU A 26 -1.29 -32.59 26.64
N GLN A 27 -2.51 -32.42 27.13
CA GLN A 27 -3.62 -32.09 26.27
C GLN A 27 -3.29 -30.70 25.77
N ALA A 28 -2.78 -30.63 24.55
CA ALA A 28 -2.68 -29.38 23.82
C ALA A 28 -4.11 -28.89 23.67
N HIS A 29 -4.52 -27.96 24.53
CA HIS A 29 -5.80 -27.31 24.40
C HIS A 29 -5.67 -26.34 23.22
N ALA A 30 -6.52 -26.50 22.21
CA ALA A 30 -6.60 -25.54 21.12
C ALA A 30 -7.25 -24.25 21.65
N GLU A 31 -6.58 -23.12 21.49
CA GLU A 31 -7.19 -21.82 21.77
C GLU A 31 -8.14 -21.49 20.61
N VAL A 32 -9.36 -21.09 20.95
CA VAL A 32 -10.37 -20.68 19.96
C VAL A 32 -10.28 -19.18 19.79
N LEU A 33 -9.75 -18.75 18.65
CA LEU A 33 -9.64 -17.35 18.27
C LEU A 33 -10.84 -16.93 17.43
N ARG A 34 -11.39 -15.73 17.69
CA ARG A 34 -12.46 -15.13 16.88
C ARG A 34 -11.95 -13.84 16.25
N ILE A 35 -11.97 -13.80 14.93
CA ILE A 35 -11.45 -12.70 14.15
C ILE A 35 -12.59 -12.09 13.33
N PRO A 36 -12.93 -10.81 13.54
CA PRO A 36 -13.90 -10.13 12.69
C PRO A 36 -13.27 -9.83 11.32
N LEU A 37 -13.87 -10.35 10.27
CA LEU A 37 -13.54 -10.05 8.87
C LEU A 37 -14.64 -9.19 8.25
N THR A 38 -14.29 -8.35 7.27
CA THR A 38 -15.29 -7.56 6.53
C THR A 38 -15.32 -8.05 5.09
N LEU A 39 -16.49 -8.52 4.66
CA LEU A 39 -16.76 -8.84 3.26
C LEU A 39 -17.37 -7.60 2.60
N ASP A 40 -16.71 -7.13 1.55
CA ASP A 40 -17.14 -5.97 0.79
C ASP A 40 -18.48 -6.22 0.08
N TYR A 41 -19.38 -5.23 0.07
CA TYR A 41 -20.68 -5.31 -0.59
C TYR A 41 -20.60 -5.55 -2.11
N ARG A 42 -19.44 -5.33 -2.74
CA ARG A 42 -19.17 -5.73 -4.13
C ARG A 42 -19.41 -7.22 -4.39
N ILE A 43 -19.22 -8.07 -3.39
CA ILE A 43 -19.54 -9.51 -3.50
C ILE A 43 -21.05 -9.71 -3.63
N LEU A 44 -21.84 -8.96 -2.85
CA LEU A 44 -23.31 -8.99 -2.92
C LEU A 44 -23.83 -8.35 -4.22
N ASP A 45 -23.24 -7.24 -4.66
CA ASP A 45 -23.59 -6.59 -5.93
C ASP A 45 -23.42 -7.55 -7.11
N LYS A 46 -22.30 -8.28 -7.14
CA LYS A 46 -22.07 -9.33 -8.14
C LYS A 46 -23.10 -10.46 -8.04
N ALA A 47 -23.40 -10.94 -6.83
CA ALA A 47 -24.40 -11.98 -6.63
C ALA A 47 -25.79 -11.55 -7.12
N LEU A 48 -26.18 -10.29 -6.87
CA LEU A 48 -27.42 -9.70 -7.39
C LEU A 48 -27.43 -9.68 -8.91
N ALA A 49 -26.35 -9.20 -9.54
CA ALA A 49 -26.22 -9.15 -11.00
C ALA A 49 -26.31 -10.55 -11.63
N GLU A 50 -25.64 -11.55 -11.04
CA GLU A 50 -25.56 -12.91 -11.59
C GLU A 50 -26.82 -13.75 -11.32
N GLN A 51 -27.50 -13.55 -10.19
CA GLN A 51 -28.60 -14.44 -9.76
C GLN A 51 -29.99 -13.83 -9.94
N LEU A 52 -30.10 -12.50 -9.92
CA LEU A 52 -31.39 -11.80 -9.94
C LEU A 52 -31.54 -10.89 -11.17
N PHE A 53 -30.55 -10.05 -11.45
CA PHE A 53 -30.60 -9.02 -12.49
C PHE A 53 -29.94 -9.49 -13.81
N GLN A 54 -30.33 -10.66 -14.29
CA GLN A 54 -29.72 -11.34 -15.45
C GLN A 54 -30.12 -10.75 -16.82
N GLY A 55 -31.08 -9.83 -16.86
CA GLY A 55 -31.55 -9.21 -18.11
C GLY A 55 -30.56 -8.19 -18.69
N PRO A 56 -30.69 -7.85 -19.98
CA PRO A 56 -29.89 -6.78 -20.58
C PRO A 56 -30.06 -5.47 -19.80
N GLN A 57 -28.95 -4.78 -19.51
CA GLN A 57 -28.91 -3.59 -18.63
C GLN A 57 -29.28 -3.85 -17.16
N GLN A 58 -28.96 -5.03 -16.61
CA GLN A 58 -29.24 -5.39 -15.22
C GLN A 58 -30.73 -5.28 -14.87
N VAL A 59 -31.57 -5.89 -15.71
CA VAL A 59 -33.03 -5.94 -15.49
C VAL A 59 -33.39 -7.28 -14.86
N ALA A 60 -34.15 -7.25 -13.77
CA ALA A 60 -34.77 -8.43 -13.18
C ALA A 60 -36.26 -8.45 -13.53
N ALA A 61 -36.65 -9.31 -14.49
CA ALA A 61 -38.05 -9.52 -14.85
C ALA A 61 -38.69 -10.54 -13.88
N LEU A 62 -39.41 -10.03 -12.86
CA LEU A 62 -39.84 -10.86 -11.72
C LEU A 62 -41.24 -11.44 -11.90
N TYR A 63 -42.10 -10.75 -12.64
CA TYR A 63 -43.46 -11.19 -12.93
C TYR A 63 -43.91 -10.73 -14.31
N SER A 64 -44.56 -11.64 -15.06
CA SER A 64 -45.35 -11.33 -16.25
C SER A 64 -46.50 -12.30 -16.33
N ASP A 65 -47.70 -11.80 -16.65
CA ASP A 65 -48.81 -12.68 -17.01
C ASP A 65 -48.65 -13.23 -18.44
N ALA A 66 -49.41 -14.29 -18.76
CA ALA A 66 -49.36 -14.94 -20.08
C ALA A 66 -49.83 -14.04 -21.23
N SER A 67 -50.54 -12.95 -20.92
CA SER A 67 -51.05 -11.99 -21.90
C SER A 67 -50.12 -10.80 -22.14
N GLY A 68 -49.04 -10.66 -21.36
CA GLY A 68 -48.17 -9.48 -21.34
C GLY A 68 -48.85 -8.19 -20.87
N CYS A 69 -50.04 -8.29 -20.26
CA CYS A 69 -50.83 -7.15 -19.80
C CYS A 69 -50.31 -6.65 -18.44
N ASN A 70 -49.96 -7.58 -17.56
CA ASN A 70 -49.38 -7.31 -16.27
C ASN A 70 -47.91 -7.72 -16.22
N SER A 71 -47.05 -6.82 -15.76
CA SER A 71 -45.62 -7.07 -15.60
C SER A 71 -45.03 -6.28 -14.43
N LEU A 72 -44.01 -6.85 -13.79
CA LEU A 72 -43.18 -6.20 -12.78
C LEU A 72 -41.72 -6.54 -13.05
N GLN A 73 -40.90 -5.50 -13.12
CA GLN A 73 -39.45 -5.61 -13.26
C GLN A 73 -38.74 -4.68 -12.28
N LEU A 74 -37.54 -5.08 -11.85
CA LEU A 74 -36.61 -4.22 -11.11
C LEU A 74 -35.41 -3.90 -12.00
N ILE A 75 -34.88 -2.70 -11.86
CA ILE A 75 -33.69 -2.21 -12.58
C ILE A 75 -32.80 -1.41 -11.63
N ASN A 76 -31.54 -1.22 -12.02
CA ASN A 76 -30.56 -0.39 -11.29
C ASN A 76 -30.48 -0.69 -9.78
N PRO A 77 -30.19 -1.94 -9.36
CA PRO A 77 -30.00 -2.22 -7.95
C PRO A 77 -28.84 -1.39 -7.39
N ARG A 78 -29.03 -0.82 -6.21
CA ARG A 78 -28.00 -0.13 -5.44
C ARG A 78 -28.05 -0.58 -4.00
N ILE A 79 -26.92 -1.03 -3.49
CA ILE A 79 -26.74 -1.37 -2.08
C ILE A 79 -26.45 -0.07 -1.32
N ASP A 80 -27.20 0.18 -0.26
CA ASP A 80 -27.03 1.31 0.65
C ASP A 80 -26.69 0.77 2.04
N SER A 81 -25.85 1.50 2.77
CA SER A 81 -25.38 1.13 4.10
C SER A 81 -26.24 1.80 5.18
N GLY A 82 -27.03 1.00 5.89
CA GLY A 82 -27.74 1.43 7.09
C GLY A 82 -26.94 1.17 8.37
N ASP A 83 -27.14 2.03 9.38
CA ASP A 83 -26.62 1.81 10.75
C ASP A 83 -27.50 0.84 11.57
N ASP A 84 -28.59 0.34 10.99
CA ASP A 84 -29.60 -0.50 11.63
C ASP A 84 -29.25 -2.00 11.62
N GLY A 85 -28.06 -2.38 11.13
CA GLY A 85 -27.63 -3.78 11.06
C GLY A 85 -28.29 -4.57 9.95
N HIS A 86 -28.95 -3.89 9.00
CA HIS A 86 -29.63 -4.48 7.86
C HIS A 86 -29.02 -4.00 6.55
N ILE A 87 -29.09 -4.84 5.52
CA ILE A 87 -28.68 -4.47 4.17
C ILE A 87 -29.86 -3.78 3.50
N ARG A 88 -29.65 -2.59 2.95
CA ARG A 88 -30.67 -1.90 2.18
C ARG A 88 -30.34 -2.01 0.70
N ILE A 89 -31.29 -2.54 -0.08
CA ILE A 89 -31.20 -2.58 -1.53
C ILE A 89 -32.28 -1.66 -2.08
N LEU A 90 -31.84 -0.58 -2.71
CA LEU A 90 -32.67 0.33 -3.48
C LEU A 90 -32.73 -0.18 -4.92
N SER A 91 -33.92 -0.36 -5.47
CA SER A 91 -34.08 -0.73 -6.87
C SER A 91 -35.19 0.09 -7.51
N ASP A 92 -34.97 0.52 -8.73
CA ASP A 92 -36.04 1.14 -9.51
C ASP A 92 -37.03 0.04 -9.89
N ILE A 93 -38.29 0.25 -9.55
CA ILE A 93 -39.37 -0.68 -9.87
C ILE A 93 -40.20 -0.10 -11.02
N ASP A 94 -40.43 -0.91 -12.05
CA ASP A 94 -41.27 -0.57 -13.20
C ASP A 94 -42.37 -1.63 -13.36
N THR A 95 -43.62 -1.16 -13.35
CA THR A 95 -44.79 -2.03 -13.37
C THR A 95 -45.81 -1.58 -14.39
N ARG A 96 -46.45 -2.57 -15.01
CA ARG A 96 -47.63 -2.40 -15.85
C ARG A 96 -48.76 -3.22 -15.24
N VAL A 97 -49.89 -2.57 -15.00
CA VAL A 97 -51.08 -3.20 -14.43
C VAL A 97 -52.28 -2.93 -15.33
N GLY A 98 -53.02 -3.96 -15.73
CA GLY A 98 -54.22 -3.83 -16.54
C GLY A 98 -55.11 -5.07 -16.49
N SER A 99 -56.27 -4.99 -17.14
CA SER A 99 -57.18 -6.13 -17.26
C SER A 99 -56.94 -6.85 -18.60
N PRO A 100 -56.54 -8.13 -18.60
CA PRO A 100 -56.32 -8.87 -19.83
C PRO A 100 -57.64 -9.17 -20.54
N ALA A 101 -57.72 -8.83 -21.82
CA ALA A 101 -58.88 -9.07 -22.68
C ALA A 101 -58.42 -9.61 -24.04
N SER A 102 -58.32 -10.93 -24.14
CA SER A 102 -57.81 -11.64 -25.34
C SER A 102 -56.41 -11.15 -25.75
N ASP A 103 -56.27 -10.47 -26.89
CA ASP A 103 -55.03 -9.93 -27.44
C ASP A 103 -54.75 -8.48 -27.01
N ARG A 104 -55.55 -7.93 -26.07
CA ARG A 104 -55.46 -6.52 -25.62
C ARG A 104 -55.40 -6.40 -24.11
N CYS A 105 -54.68 -5.39 -23.64
CA CYS A 105 -54.62 -5.00 -22.24
C CYS A 105 -55.52 -3.78 -22.01
N LEU A 106 -56.60 -3.95 -21.25
CA LEU A 106 -57.55 -2.89 -20.96
C LEU A 106 -57.08 -2.06 -19.75
N PHE A 107 -57.18 -0.73 -19.88
CA PHE A 107 -56.82 0.24 -18.85
C PHE A 107 -55.39 0.05 -18.29
N PRO A 108 -54.35 -0.04 -19.14
CA PRO A 108 -52.99 -0.24 -18.65
C PRO A 108 -52.53 1.00 -17.89
N LEU A 109 -52.20 0.81 -16.62
CA LEU A 109 -51.51 1.78 -15.78
C LEU A 109 -50.03 1.40 -15.74
N GLN A 110 -49.17 2.34 -16.12
CA GLN A 110 -47.75 2.25 -15.84
C GLN A 110 -47.44 2.98 -14.54
N TRP A 111 -46.69 2.32 -13.67
CA TRP A 111 -46.25 2.88 -12.40
C TRP A 111 -44.77 2.55 -12.20
N GLN A 112 -44.01 3.58 -11.83
CA GLN A 112 -42.58 3.50 -11.57
C GLN A 112 -42.30 4.00 -10.16
N GLY A 113 -41.24 3.55 -9.51
CA GLY A 113 -40.85 4.07 -8.20
C GLY A 113 -39.51 3.50 -7.75
N VAL A 114 -39.17 3.72 -6.48
CA VAL A 114 -37.98 3.12 -5.88
C VAL A 114 -38.42 2.19 -4.76
N LEU A 115 -38.13 0.90 -4.90
CA LEU A 115 -38.34 -0.12 -3.89
C LEU A 115 -37.12 -0.14 -2.95
N ASP A 116 -37.34 0.10 -1.66
CA ASP A 116 -36.37 -0.09 -0.58
C ASP A 116 -36.62 -1.47 0.03
N THR A 117 -35.70 -2.41 -0.18
CA THR A 117 -35.77 -3.76 0.38
C THR A 117 -34.73 -3.89 1.48
N ARG A 118 -35.17 -4.25 2.69
CA ARG A 118 -34.29 -4.52 3.83
C ARG A 118 -34.05 -6.02 3.96
N LEU A 119 -32.79 -6.42 4.05
CA LEU A 119 -32.38 -7.81 4.18
C LEU A 119 -31.56 -8.02 5.44
N GLU A 120 -31.80 -9.15 6.08
CA GLU A 120 -30.94 -9.74 7.10
C GLU A 120 -30.08 -10.81 6.44
N ALA A 121 -28.76 -10.73 6.64
CA ALA A 121 -27.83 -11.77 6.22
C ALA A 121 -27.67 -12.81 7.32
N TYR A 122 -27.56 -14.08 6.96
CA TYR A 122 -27.28 -15.16 7.89
C TYR A 122 -26.44 -16.25 7.22
N LEU A 123 -25.67 -16.98 8.02
CA LEU A 123 -24.90 -18.13 7.56
C LEU A 123 -25.75 -19.40 7.61
N ASP A 124 -25.50 -20.32 6.68
CA ASP A 124 -26.03 -21.67 6.77
C ASP A 124 -25.44 -22.44 7.97
N ALA A 125 -25.99 -23.62 8.25
CA ALA A 125 -25.58 -24.41 9.41
C ALA A 125 -24.09 -24.83 9.40
N ASN A 126 -23.45 -24.83 8.22
CA ASN A 126 -22.06 -25.20 8.05
C ASN A 126 -21.12 -23.98 8.04
N GLY A 127 -21.65 -22.75 8.03
CA GLY A 127 -20.87 -21.53 7.90
C GLY A 127 -20.19 -21.40 6.52
N SER A 128 -20.72 -22.06 5.49
CA SER A 128 -20.14 -22.12 4.14
C SER A 128 -20.90 -21.29 3.12
N THR A 129 -22.17 -21.01 3.39
CA THR A 129 -23.05 -20.25 2.50
C THR A 129 -23.61 -19.05 3.23
N LEU A 130 -23.55 -17.89 2.59
CA LEU A 130 -24.23 -16.68 3.04
C LEU A 130 -25.58 -16.57 2.33
N ASP A 131 -26.64 -16.63 3.13
CA ASP A 131 -28.03 -16.52 2.70
C ASP A 131 -28.64 -15.19 3.17
N PHE A 132 -29.77 -14.81 2.55
CA PHE A 132 -30.45 -13.56 2.82
C PHE A 132 -31.94 -13.77 3.10
N ARG A 133 -32.49 -12.95 3.99
CA ARG A 133 -33.92 -12.89 4.27
C ARG A 133 -34.42 -11.47 4.19
N VAL A 134 -35.45 -11.24 3.38
CA VAL A 134 -36.21 -9.99 3.40
C VAL A 134 -36.97 -9.90 4.72
N ILE A 135 -36.64 -8.86 5.49
CA ILE A 135 -37.27 -8.54 6.78
C ILE A 135 -38.34 -7.46 6.60
N ASP A 136 -38.10 -6.52 5.71
CA ASP A 136 -39.02 -5.44 5.41
C ASP A 136 -38.83 -4.94 3.97
N SER A 137 -39.84 -4.28 3.44
CA SER A 137 -39.72 -3.52 2.20
C SER A 137 -40.66 -2.32 2.23
N ASP A 138 -40.27 -1.23 1.60
CA ASP A 138 -41.09 -0.03 1.45
C ASP A 138 -40.87 0.60 0.07
N ILE A 139 -41.71 1.57 -0.31
CA ILE A 139 -41.56 2.33 -1.55
C ILE A 139 -41.24 3.77 -1.20
N LEU A 140 -40.07 4.23 -1.61
CA LEU A 140 -39.64 5.60 -1.39
C LEU A 140 -40.44 6.54 -2.30
N LYS A 141 -41.08 7.54 -1.69
CA LYS A 141 -41.81 8.57 -2.40
C LYS A 141 -40.82 9.51 -3.07
N THR A 142 -40.83 9.60 -4.40
CA THR A 142 -40.16 10.68 -5.12
C THR A 142 -41.07 11.90 -5.20
N ASP A 143 -40.48 13.10 -5.22
CA ASP A 143 -41.19 14.40 -5.25
C ASP A 143 -42.17 14.55 -6.44
N GLN A 144 -42.07 13.71 -7.46
CA GLN A 144 -42.94 13.69 -8.64
C GLN A 144 -44.11 12.69 -8.56
N GLN A 145 -44.26 11.91 -7.48
CA GLN A 145 -45.27 10.84 -7.42
C GLN A 145 -46.23 10.93 -6.24
N THR A 146 -47.35 11.61 -6.48
CA THR A 146 -48.52 11.69 -5.58
C THR A 146 -49.51 10.52 -5.78
N ARG A 147 -49.21 9.54 -6.64
CA ARG A 147 -50.11 8.39 -6.91
C ARG A 147 -49.87 7.26 -5.91
N ALA A 148 -50.93 6.83 -5.22
CA ALA A 148 -50.90 5.66 -4.36
C ALA A 148 -50.55 4.39 -5.17
N LEU A 149 -49.66 3.56 -4.63
CA LEU A 149 -49.32 2.26 -5.22
C LEU A 149 -50.58 1.39 -5.31
N PRO A 150 -50.89 0.79 -6.47
CA PRO A 150 -51.98 -0.18 -6.55
C PRO A 150 -51.72 -1.38 -5.64
N GLY A 151 -52.70 -1.77 -4.80
CA GLY A 151 -52.51 -2.86 -3.83
C GLY A 151 -52.13 -4.22 -4.45
N ILE A 152 -52.47 -4.45 -5.72
CA ILE A 152 -52.06 -5.64 -6.48
C ILE A 152 -50.55 -5.70 -6.75
N VAL A 153 -49.89 -4.54 -6.88
CA VAL A 153 -48.43 -4.48 -7.02
C VAL A 153 -47.75 -4.91 -5.72
N TRP A 154 -48.35 -4.58 -4.58
CA TRP A 154 -47.85 -5.03 -3.27
C TRP A 154 -47.91 -6.54 -3.08
N SER A 155 -48.97 -7.21 -3.58
CA SER A 155 -49.00 -8.68 -3.59
C SER A 155 -47.91 -9.26 -4.48
N TRP A 156 -47.64 -8.68 -5.65
CA TRP A 156 -46.53 -9.14 -6.50
C TRP A 156 -45.16 -8.94 -5.85
N ILE A 157 -44.97 -7.86 -5.09
CA ILE A 157 -43.74 -7.67 -4.30
C ILE A 157 -43.55 -8.83 -3.31
N LYS A 158 -44.59 -9.18 -2.56
CA LYS A 158 -44.50 -10.29 -1.59
C LYS A 158 -44.35 -11.66 -2.24
N ASP A 159 -45.06 -11.90 -3.35
CA ASP A 159 -45.16 -13.24 -3.94
C ASP A 159 -44.08 -13.52 -4.99
N ALA A 160 -43.57 -12.49 -5.66
CA ALA A 160 -42.61 -12.62 -6.77
C ALA A 160 -41.26 -11.96 -6.50
N VAL A 161 -41.20 -10.88 -5.69
CA VAL A 161 -39.95 -10.16 -5.42
C VAL A 161 -39.24 -10.72 -4.20
N HIS A 162 -39.90 -10.78 -3.04
CA HIS A 162 -39.29 -11.27 -1.79
C HIS A 162 -38.67 -12.67 -1.92
N PRO A 163 -39.34 -13.67 -2.53
CA PRO A 163 -38.77 -15.02 -2.65
C PRO A 163 -37.50 -15.06 -3.51
N ARG A 164 -37.35 -14.11 -4.45
CA ARG A 164 -36.17 -14.02 -5.31
C ARG A 164 -34.97 -13.45 -4.58
N PHE A 165 -35.17 -12.41 -3.77
CA PHE A 165 -34.13 -11.93 -2.86
C PHE A 165 -33.74 -12.99 -1.82
N ASN A 166 -34.72 -13.71 -1.25
CA ASN A 166 -34.47 -14.80 -0.31
C ASN A 166 -33.75 -16.01 -0.94
N ALA A 167 -33.74 -16.12 -2.27
CA ALA A 167 -33.10 -17.21 -2.99
C ALA A 167 -31.64 -16.90 -3.37
N ILE A 168 -31.17 -15.67 -3.14
CA ILE A 168 -29.77 -15.30 -3.39
C ILE A 168 -28.88 -16.05 -2.41
N ARG A 169 -27.80 -16.65 -2.92
CA ARG A 169 -26.81 -17.35 -2.10
C ARG A 169 -25.40 -16.96 -2.52
N ILE A 170 -24.50 -16.83 -1.56
CA ILE A 170 -23.08 -16.59 -1.83
C ILE A 170 -22.28 -17.73 -1.21
N GLU A 171 -21.62 -18.51 -2.07
CA GLU A 171 -20.76 -19.62 -1.67
C GLU A 171 -19.41 -19.08 -1.17
N LEU A 172 -19.13 -19.27 0.12
CA LEU A 172 -17.89 -18.81 0.76
C LEU A 172 -16.81 -19.90 0.81
N SER A 173 -17.16 -21.16 0.52
CA SER A 173 -16.23 -22.30 0.53
C SER A 173 -14.93 -22.05 -0.27
N PRO A 174 -14.96 -21.52 -1.50
CA PRO A 174 -13.73 -21.28 -2.26
C PRO A 174 -12.81 -20.23 -1.60
N ALA A 175 -13.39 -19.23 -0.93
CA ALA A 175 -12.65 -18.20 -0.22
C ALA A 175 -12.03 -18.77 1.07
N LEU A 176 -12.76 -19.61 1.81
CA LEU A 176 -12.26 -20.31 2.99
C LEU A 176 -11.12 -21.26 2.63
N ASP A 177 -11.26 -22.06 1.56
CA ASP A 177 -10.19 -22.93 1.05
C ASP A 177 -8.95 -22.14 0.60
N GLY A 178 -9.17 -20.95 0.03
CA GLY A 178 -8.09 -20.02 -0.32
C GLY A 178 -7.35 -19.51 0.92
N LEU A 179 -8.10 -19.05 1.92
CA LEU A 179 -7.54 -18.56 3.18
C LEU A 179 -6.79 -19.66 3.94
N GLN A 180 -7.35 -20.86 4.02
CA GLN A 180 -6.69 -22.01 4.64
C GLN A 180 -5.35 -22.30 3.98
N ARG A 181 -5.30 -22.37 2.65
CA ARG A 181 -4.05 -22.57 1.90
C ARG A 181 -3.05 -21.43 2.13
N LEU A 182 -3.50 -20.18 2.21
CA LEU A 182 -2.60 -19.06 2.52
C LEU A 182 -2.02 -19.18 3.93
N MET A 183 -2.82 -19.57 4.92
CA MET A 183 -2.34 -19.79 6.29
C MET A 183 -1.37 -20.97 6.36
N GLU A 184 -1.60 -22.05 5.62
CA GLU A 184 -0.66 -23.18 5.52
C GLU A 184 0.69 -22.76 4.92
N ILE A 185 0.70 -21.82 3.97
CA ILE A 185 1.91 -21.32 3.31
C ILE A 185 2.65 -20.28 4.18
N THR A 186 1.91 -19.50 4.98
CA THR A 186 2.46 -18.37 5.76
C THR A 186 2.80 -18.74 7.19
N ALA A 187 2.07 -19.64 7.85
CA ALA A 187 2.36 -19.97 9.24
C ALA A 187 3.73 -20.66 9.41
N HIS A 188 4.39 -20.41 10.55
CA HIS A 188 5.59 -21.20 10.89
C HIS A 188 5.26 -22.71 10.92
N PRO A 189 6.22 -23.58 10.55
CA PRO A 189 6.02 -25.03 10.60
C PRO A 189 5.49 -25.49 11.96
N GLY A 190 4.38 -26.22 11.96
CA GLY A 190 3.72 -26.73 13.17
C GLY A 190 2.86 -25.73 13.93
N LYS A 191 2.72 -24.48 13.44
CA LYS A 191 1.86 -23.44 14.03
C LYS A 191 0.63 -23.09 13.16
N ALA A 192 0.43 -23.76 12.03
CA ALA A 192 -0.74 -23.53 11.19
C ALA A 192 -2.04 -23.84 11.97
N PRO A 193 -3.10 -23.02 11.80
CA PRO A 193 -4.39 -23.31 12.42
C PRO A 193 -4.94 -24.64 11.91
N VAL A 194 -5.56 -25.40 12.81
CA VAL A 194 -6.02 -26.78 12.55
C VAL A 194 -7.36 -26.79 11.81
N ALA A 195 -8.21 -25.80 12.07
CA ALA A 195 -9.51 -25.63 11.44
C ALA A 195 -9.92 -24.16 11.41
N ILE A 196 -10.68 -23.79 10.37
CA ILE A 196 -11.39 -22.51 10.28
C ILE A 196 -12.87 -22.71 10.00
N ALA A 197 -13.70 -21.86 10.58
CA ALA A 197 -15.14 -21.81 10.33
C ALA A 197 -15.67 -20.40 10.50
N LEU A 198 -16.75 -20.06 9.80
CA LEU A 198 -17.47 -18.81 10.03
C LEU A 198 -18.58 -19.05 11.05
N SER A 199 -18.73 -18.15 12.03
CA SER A 199 -19.67 -18.36 13.14
C SER A 199 -20.78 -17.33 13.26
N ASP A 200 -20.58 -16.11 12.76
CA ASP A 200 -21.57 -15.04 12.86
C ASP A 200 -21.46 -14.08 11.67
N VAL A 201 -22.55 -13.38 11.35
CA VAL A 201 -22.59 -12.36 10.30
C VAL A 201 -23.50 -11.20 10.69
N SER A 202 -23.06 -9.97 10.43
CA SER A 202 -23.83 -8.76 10.64
C SER A 202 -23.54 -7.72 9.55
N ALA A 203 -24.56 -6.95 9.15
CA ALA A 203 -24.36 -5.85 8.22
C ALA A 203 -23.80 -4.62 8.94
N THR A 204 -22.85 -3.95 8.30
CA THR A 204 -22.23 -2.71 8.79
C THR A 204 -22.08 -1.72 7.64
N PRO A 205 -21.85 -0.43 7.91
CA PRO A 205 -21.68 0.53 6.83
C PRO A 205 -20.51 0.26 5.89
N ALA A 206 -19.48 -0.44 6.37
CA ALA A 206 -18.29 -0.80 5.60
C ALA A 206 -18.43 -2.12 4.81
N GLY A 207 -19.48 -2.90 5.06
CA GLY A 207 -19.64 -4.24 4.49
C GLY A 207 -20.28 -5.23 5.47
N LEU A 208 -20.29 -6.51 5.09
CA LEU A 208 -20.75 -7.59 5.96
C LEU A 208 -19.63 -8.02 6.89
N ARG A 209 -19.79 -7.79 8.19
CA ARG A 209 -18.87 -8.29 9.20
C ARG A 209 -19.17 -9.76 9.46
N VAL A 210 -18.21 -10.63 9.22
CA VAL A 210 -18.29 -12.07 9.48
C VAL A 210 -17.25 -12.46 10.53
N GLU A 211 -17.61 -13.28 11.50
CA GLU A 211 -16.65 -13.81 12.48
C GLU A 211 -16.00 -15.09 11.98
N LEU A 212 -14.69 -15.06 11.79
CA LEU A 212 -13.85 -16.22 11.54
C LEU A 212 -13.40 -16.83 12.87
N LYS A 213 -13.80 -18.07 13.13
CA LYS A 213 -13.34 -18.88 14.24
C LYS A 213 -12.15 -19.72 13.78
N LEU A 214 -11.03 -19.63 14.50
CA LEU A 214 -9.83 -20.43 14.26
C LEU A 214 -9.48 -21.24 15.50
N GLU A 215 -9.00 -22.46 15.29
CA GLU A 215 -8.40 -23.28 16.34
C GLU A 215 -6.88 -23.26 16.17
N THR A 216 -6.20 -22.54 17.06
CA THR A 216 -4.74 -22.37 17.03
C THR A 216 -4.08 -23.15 18.17
N PRO A 217 -2.85 -23.66 17.97
CA PRO A 217 -2.05 -24.18 19.08
C PRO A 217 -1.88 -23.11 20.16
N GLU A 218 -2.04 -23.47 21.43
CA GLU A 218 -1.86 -22.54 22.55
C GLU A 218 -0.46 -21.91 22.49
N PRO A 219 -0.33 -20.58 22.69
CA PRO A 219 0.97 -19.94 22.73
C PRO A 219 1.77 -20.51 23.90
N VAL A 220 2.85 -21.23 23.59
CA VAL A 220 3.81 -21.67 24.62
C VAL A 220 4.46 -20.41 25.20
N PRO A 221 4.31 -20.12 26.51
CA PRO A 221 4.94 -18.95 27.11
C PRO A 221 6.45 -19.06 26.97
N ASP A 222 7.07 -18.08 26.32
CA ASP A 222 8.52 -18.04 26.18
C ASP A 222 9.13 -17.59 27.52
N LEU A 223 9.41 -18.56 28.39
CA LEU A 223 9.91 -18.32 29.75
C LEU A 223 11.29 -17.66 29.79
N PHE A 224 12.02 -17.74 28.67
CA PHE A 224 13.30 -17.07 28.46
C PHE A 224 13.39 -16.68 26.97
N PRO A 225 13.18 -15.39 26.60
CA PRO A 225 13.49 -14.98 25.25
C PRO A 225 14.97 -15.33 25.00
N PRO A 226 15.29 -16.16 23.99
CA PRO A 226 16.67 -16.53 23.74
C PRO A 226 17.47 -15.26 23.47
N ASP A 227 18.69 -15.20 24.01
CA ASP A 227 19.67 -14.18 23.60
C ASP A 227 19.80 -14.31 22.08
N VAL A 228 19.31 -13.31 21.34
CA VAL A 228 19.25 -13.43 19.88
C VAL A 228 20.66 -13.36 19.34
N ALA A 229 21.21 -14.51 18.98
CA ALA A 229 22.46 -14.57 18.25
C ALA A 229 22.32 -13.76 16.95
N PRO A 230 23.39 -13.07 16.49
CA PRO A 230 23.39 -12.47 15.18
C PRO A 230 22.97 -13.49 14.11
N LEU A 231 22.16 -13.06 13.14
CA LEU A 231 21.73 -13.91 12.04
C LEU A 231 22.95 -14.55 11.34
N SER A 232 22.86 -15.84 11.08
CA SER A 232 23.78 -16.58 10.22
C SER A 232 23.71 -16.06 8.77
N ASP A 233 24.74 -16.37 7.97
CA ASP A 233 24.77 -15.97 6.56
C ASP A 233 23.56 -16.48 5.76
N ASP A 234 23.09 -17.70 6.07
CA ASP A 234 21.88 -18.29 5.47
C ASP A 234 20.59 -17.58 5.91
N GLU A 235 20.54 -17.07 7.15
CA GLU A 235 19.42 -16.25 7.63
C GLU A 235 19.42 -14.88 6.96
N LEU A 236 20.60 -14.28 6.76
CA LEU A 236 20.76 -13.03 6.03
C LEU A 236 20.33 -13.15 4.57
N ALA A 237 20.72 -14.22 3.88
CA ALA A 237 20.31 -14.45 2.49
C ALA A 237 18.79 -14.68 2.35
N ARG A 238 18.19 -15.40 3.31
CA ARG A 238 16.72 -15.58 3.35
C ARG A 238 16.00 -14.27 3.61
N TRP A 239 16.51 -13.46 4.54
CA TRP A 239 15.99 -12.13 4.81
C TRP A 239 16.08 -11.24 3.56
N ASP A 240 17.22 -11.27 2.85
CA ASP A 240 17.41 -10.51 1.62
C ASP A 240 16.40 -10.88 0.55
N THR A 241 16.15 -12.18 0.39
CA THR A 241 15.14 -12.68 -0.56
C THR A 241 13.73 -12.27 -0.16
N ALA A 242 13.41 -12.26 1.14
CA ALA A 242 12.07 -11.97 1.64
C ALA A 242 11.70 -10.49 1.44
N TRP A 243 12.58 -9.55 1.82
CA TRP A 243 12.26 -8.13 1.66
C TRP A 243 12.22 -7.72 0.18
N GLN A 244 13.06 -8.33 -0.68
CA GLN A 244 13.02 -8.11 -2.13
C GLN A 244 11.72 -8.61 -2.75
N ALA A 245 11.25 -9.80 -2.34
CA ALA A 245 9.97 -10.33 -2.79
C ALA A 245 8.80 -9.43 -2.36
N TRP A 246 8.88 -8.86 -1.15
CA TRP A 246 7.90 -7.92 -0.66
C TRP A 246 7.88 -6.60 -1.46
N ASP A 247 9.04 -5.98 -1.73
CA ASP A 247 9.08 -4.73 -2.51
C ASP A 247 8.68 -4.96 -3.98
N GLY A 248 9.06 -6.11 -4.55
CA GLY A 248 8.58 -6.55 -5.87
C GLY A 248 7.06 -6.65 -5.92
N PHE A 249 6.46 -7.36 -4.96
CA PHE A 249 5.01 -7.48 -4.80
C PHE A 249 4.33 -6.12 -4.58
N ALA A 250 4.81 -5.29 -3.67
CA ALA A 250 4.21 -3.99 -3.35
C ALA A 250 4.22 -3.05 -4.56
N THR A 251 5.34 -3.03 -5.31
CA THR A 251 5.47 -2.26 -6.54
C THR A 251 4.49 -2.76 -7.61
N TRP A 252 4.43 -4.07 -7.84
CA TRP A 252 3.49 -4.68 -8.78
C TRP A 252 2.04 -4.37 -8.42
N LEU A 253 1.67 -4.52 -7.15
CA LEU A 253 0.31 -4.32 -6.65
C LEU A 253 -0.15 -2.88 -6.89
N ILE A 254 0.67 -1.92 -6.46
CA ILE A 254 0.37 -0.50 -6.58
C ILE A 254 0.26 -0.09 -8.05
N LYS A 255 1.19 -0.53 -8.91
CA LYS A 255 1.10 -0.27 -10.35
C LYS A 255 -0.16 -0.87 -10.98
N THR A 256 -0.50 -2.11 -10.60
CA THR A 256 -1.66 -2.82 -11.13
C THR A 256 -2.94 -2.06 -10.81
N ILE A 257 -3.13 -1.68 -9.54
CA ILE A 257 -4.32 -0.93 -9.13
C ILE A 257 -4.33 0.48 -9.72
N ALA A 258 -3.21 1.19 -9.66
CA ALA A 258 -3.12 2.57 -10.14
C ALA A 258 -3.41 2.69 -11.64
N SER A 259 -3.04 1.69 -12.44
CA SER A 259 -3.28 1.68 -13.89
C SER A 259 -4.76 1.72 -14.29
N ALA A 260 -5.65 1.23 -13.42
CA ALA A 260 -7.10 1.24 -13.59
C ALA A 260 -7.81 2.28 -12.72
N SER A 261 -7.06 3.13 -12.00
CA SER A 261 -7.58 4.09 -11.04
C SER A 261 -7.69 5.50 -11.62
N GLU A 262 -8.54 6.32 -11.00
CA GLU A 262 -8.54 7.77 -11.26
C GLU A 262 -7.24 8.43 -10.76
N PRO A 263 -6.85 9.59 -11.32
CA PRO A 263 -5.56 10.22 -11.00
C PRO A 263 -5.31 10.49 -9.52
N GLU A 264 -6.33 10.90 -8.76
CA GLU A 264 -6.21 11.20 -7.33
C GLU A 264 -5.86 9.94 -6.51
N LEU A 265 -6.45 8.80 -6.86
CA LEU A 265 -6.15 7.53 -6.21
C LEU A 265 -4.80 6.98 -6.65
N ALA A 266 -4.46 7.09 -7.94
CA ALA A 266 -3.15 6.68 -8.43
C ALA A 266 -2.02 7.44 -7.70
N GLU A 267 -2.19 8.74 -7.45
CA GLU A 267 -1.25 9.54 -6.68
C GLU A 267 -1.17 9.08 -5.21
N ALA A 268 -2.30 8.83 -4.55
CA ALA A 268 -2.30 8.34 -3.17
C ALA A 268 -1.63 6.95 -3.04
N LEU A 269 -1.79 6.08 -4.04
CA LEU A 269 -1.09 4.80 -4.11
C LEU A 269 0.42 4.98 -4.31
N ALA A 270 0.84 5.96 -5.13
CA ALA A 270 2.24 6.30 -5.33
C ALA A 270 2.90 6.81 -4.04
N ASP A 271 2.20 7.66 -3.28
CA ASP A 271 2.63 8.14 -1.95
C ASP A 271 2.87 6.97 -0.98
N ILE A 272 1.94 5.99 -0.96
CA ILE A 272 2.06 4.79 -0.12
C ILE A 272 3.27 3.95 -0.53
N LEU A 273 3.54 3.79 -1.83
CA LEU A 273 4.72 3.05 -2.29
C LEU A 273 6.01 3.71 -1.78
N LEU A 274 6.10 5.03 -1.87
CA LEU A 274 7.25 5.76 -1.34
C LEU A 274 7.38 5.55 0.18
N ASP A 275 6.32 5.79 0.96
CA ASP A 275 6.34 5.57 2.42
C ASP A 275 6.76 4.13 2.77
N ALA A 276 6.24 3.13 2.05
CA ALA A 276 6.57 1.72 2.25
C ALA A 276 8.07 1.45 2.01
N ARG A 277 8.66 2.05 0.96
CA ARG A 277 10.09 1.87 0.70
C ARG A 277 11.00 2.66 1.65
N TYR A 278 10.53 3.78 2.20
CA TYR A 278 11.22 4.46 3.31
C TYR A 278 11.20 3.62 4.58
N ASP A 279 10.07 2.98 4.90
CA ASP A 279 10.01 2.01 6.01
C ASP A 279 10.97 0.84 5.77
N LEU A 280 11.07 0.32 4.53
CA LEU A 280 12.02 -0.72 4.16
C LEU A 280 13.45 -0.26 4.39
N ARG A 281 13.82 0.92 3.88
CA ARG A 281 15.16 1.50 4.10
C ARG A 281 15.51 1.55 5.59
N ASP A 282 14.58 1.99 6.43
CA ASP A 282 14.80 2.12 7.86
C ASP A 282 14.98 0.75 8.51
N ALA A 283 14.16 -0.23 8.13
CA ALA A 283 14.31 -1.63 8.56
C ALA A 283 15.64 -2.26 8.10
N LEU A 284 16.17 -1.90 6.92
CA LEU A 284 17.48 -2.38 6.46
C LEU A 284 18.64 -1.75 7.26
N ALA A 285 18.46 -0.53 7.77
CA ALA A 285 19.47 0.23 8.51
C ALA A 285 19.48 -0.09 10.02
N GLU A 286 18.33 -0.42 10.60
CA GLU A 286 18.19 -0.91 11.96
C GLU A 286 18.77 -2.34 12.01
N GLY A 287 20.00 -2.49 12.49
CA GLY A 287 20.69 -3.79 12.56
C GLY A 287 20.02 -4.87 13.43
N ASP A 288 18.85 -4.58 14.02
CA ASP A 288 18.01 -5.54 14.73
C ASP A 288 17.13 -6.33 13.75
N ARG A 289 17.78 -7.25 13.04
CA ARG A 289 17.13 -8.16 12.08
C ARG A 289 16.49 -9.38 12.75
N SER A 290 16.43 -9.40 14.09
CA SER A 290 15.84 -10.48 14.88
C SER A 290 14.31 -10.48 14.83
N ARG A 291 13.71 -9.31 14.56
CA ARG A 291 12.29 -9.16 14.25
C ARG A 291 12.10 -9.38 12.76
N ASP A 292 11.09 -10.15 12.36
CA ASP A 292 10.69 -10.31 10.96
C ASP A 292 10.18 -8.96 10.43
N PRO A 293 11.01 -8.17 9.72
CA PRO A 293 10.64 -6.81 9.36
C PRO A 293 9.73 -6.83 8.13
N VAL A 294 9.70 -7.91 7.35
CA VAL A 294 8.84 -8.02 6.16
C VAL A 294 7.38 -8.11 6.57
N ARG A 295 7.10 -8.85 7.65
CA ARG A 295 5.80 -8.83 8.33
C ARG A 295 5.41 -7.42 8.76
N ASP A 296 6.27 -6.72 9.51
CA ASP A 296 6.00 -5.35 9.97
C ASP A 296 5.79 -4.37 8.79
N LEU A 297 6.59 -4.50 7.73
CA LEU A 297 6.49 -3.71 6.50
C LEU A 297 5.15 -3.93 5.80
N PHE A 298 4.72 -5.20 5.68
CA PHE A 298 3.40 -5.53 5.13
C PHE A 298 2.28 -4.91 5.96
N LEU A 299 2.28 -5.07 7.28
CA LEU A 299 1.21 -4.55 8.14
C LEU A 299 1.12 -3.02 8.08
N LYS A 300 2.27 -2.33 8.19
CA LYS A 300 2.33 -0.86 8.09
C LYS A 300 1.83 -0.37 6.73
N THR A 301 2.23 -1.05 5.65
CA THR A 301 1.80 -0.69 4.30
C THR A 301 0.32 -0.96 4.09
N TRP A 302 -0.16 -2.11 4.57
CA TRP A 302 -1.57 -2.49 4.49
C TRP A 302 -2.48 -1.54 5.28
N ASP A 303 -2.02 -1.06 6.44
CA ASP A 303 -2.75 -0.05 7.23
C ASP A 303 -2.99 1.26 6.48
N ARG A 304 -2.08 1.63 5.56
CA ARG A 304 -2.25 2.81 4.70
C ARG A 304 -3.07 2.48 3.45
N LEU A 305 -2.90 1.26 2.92
CA LEU A 305 -3.47 0.83 1.65
C LEU A 305 -4.94 0.43 1.77
N ALA A 306 -5.30 -0.40 2.75
CA ALA A 306 -6.64 -0.97 2.88
C ALA A 306 -7.77 0.08 2.88
N PRO A 307 -7.67 1.22 3.60
CA PRO A 307 -8.72 2.24 3.56
C PRO A 307 -8.97 2.82 2.17
N LEU A 308 -7.95 2.90 1.31
CA LEU A 308 -8.10 3.36 -0.06
C LEU A 308 -8.72 2.30 -0.97
N LEU A 309 -8.42 1.02 -0.74
CA LEU A 309 -8.94 -0.09 -1.53
C LEU A 309 -10.41 -0.43 -1.20
N HIS A 310 -10.82 -0.17 0.04
CA HIS A 310 -12.20 -0.26 0.49
C HIS A 310 -13.09 0.89 0.00
N ASP A 311 -12.51 1.96 -0.57
CA ASP A 311 -13.32 3.06 -1.09
C ASP A 311 -14.10 2.62 -2.34
N SER A 312 -15.43 2.61 -2.21
CA SER A 312 -16.42 2.27 -3.24
C SER A 312 -16.33 3.08 -4.53
N ARG A 313 -15.53 4.16 -4.58
CA ARG A 313 -15.31 5.00 -5.77
C ARG A 313 -14.32 4.41 -6.78
N LEU A 314 -13.69 3.29 -6.46
CA LEU A 314 -12.86 2.53 -7.39
C LEU A 314 -13.69 1.95 -8.55
N ASN A 315 -13.50 2.48 -9.76
CA ASN A 315 -14.18 2.02 -10.97
C ASN A 315 -13.55 0.71 -11.49
N ILE A 316 -13.87 -0.40 -10.84
CA ILE A 316 -13.38 -1.73 -11.23
C ILE A 316 -14.35 -2.31 -12.28
N PRO A 317 -13.86 -2.76 -13.45
CA PRO A 317 -14.69 -3.47 -14.41
C PRO A 317 -15.43 -4.64 -13.74
N GLY A 318 -16.73 -4.80 -13.98
CA GLY A 318 -17.58 -5.75 -13.26
C GLY A 318 -17.13 -7.23 -13.30
N GLY A 319 -16.29 -7.60 -14.26
CA GLY A 319 -15.66 -8.92 -14.33
C GLY A 319 -14.60 -9.19 -13.25
N ASP A 320 -13.96 -8.14 -12.73
CA ASP A 320 -12.79 -8.21 -11.84
C ASP A 320 -13.10 -7.84 -10.37
N ALA A 321 -14.31 -7.34 -10.10
CA ALA A 321 -14.75 -6.92 -8.78
C ALA A 321 -14.64 -8.03 -7.71
N LEU A 322 -14.87 -9.29 -8.10
CA LEU A 322 -14.75 -10.43 -7.19
C LEU A 322 -13.30 -10.76 -6.85
N GLN A 323 -12.42 -10.78 -7.85
CA GLN A 323 -10.99 -11.00 -7.67
C GLN A 323 -10.42 -9.94 -6.74
N TYR A 324 -10.82 -8.69 -6.94
CA TYR A 324 -10.44 -7.57 -6.11
C TYR A 324 -10.94 -7.71 -4.66
N ALA A 325 -12.23 -7.98 -4.46
CA ALA A 325 -12.80 -8.18 -3.13
C ALA A 325 -12.17 -9.39 -2.41
N THR A 326 -11.87 -10.46 -3.14
CA THR A 326 -11.20 -11.66 -2.61
C THR A 326 -9.77 -11.34 -2.17
N PHE A 327 -9.04 -10.58 -2.99
CA PHE A 327 -7.69 -10.14 -2.67
C PHE A 327 -7.65 -9.27 -1.40
N ILE A 328 -8.53 -8.26 -1.31
CA ILE A 328 -8.62 -7.38 -0.13
C ILE A 328 -9.00 -8.19 1.09
N GLY A 329 -10.05 -9.02 0.99
CA GLY A 329 -10.51 -9.83 2.11
C GLY A 329 -9.42 -10.78 2.63
N ALA A 330 -8.62 -11.37 1.74
CA ALA A 330 -7.49 -12.21 2.14
C ALA A 330 -6.38 -11.42 2.86
N ALA A 331 -6.03 -10.24 2.37
CA ALA A 331 -5.00 -9.40 2.99
C ALA A 331 -5.48 -8.80 4.33
N ASP A 332 -6.75 -8.41 4.44
CA ASP A 332 -7.39 -8.02 5.71
C ASP A 332 -7.41 -9.17 6.71
N ALA A 333 -7.73 -10.39 6.25
CA ALA A 333 -7.70 -11.57 7.10
C ALA A 333 -6.28 -11.86 7.61
N LEU A 334 -5.26 -11.72 6.77
CA LEU A 334 -3.86 -11.86 7.19
C LEU A 334 -3.49 -10.81 8.23
N GLN A 335 -3.86 -9.54 8.04
CA GLN A 335 -3.61 -8.48 9.03
C GLN A 335 -4.35 -8.76 10.35
N ALA A 336 -5.62 -9.15 10.28
CA ALA A 336 -6.44 -9.40 11.46
C ALA A 336 -5.94 -10.63 12.23
N LEU A 337 -5.52 -11.68 11.53
CA LEU A 337 -4.85 -12.85 12.10
C LEU A 337 -3.56 -12.48 12.80
N ASP A 338 -2.75 -11.64 12.17
CA ASP A 338 -1.48 -11.21 12.72
C ASP A 338 -1.64 -10.43 14.04
N ARG A 339 -2.65 -9.55 14.10
CA ARG A 339 -3.01 -8.79 15.30
C ARG A 339 -3.55 -9.68 16.42
N ALA A 340 -4.36 -10.67 16.05
CA ALA A 340 -5.05 -11.54 17.00
C ALA A 340 -4.14 -12.66 17.54
N ALA A 341 -3.24 -13.19 16.72
CA ALA A 341 -2.32 -14.27 17.06
C ALA A 341 -0.91 -14.03 16.51
N PRO A 342 -0.18 -13.02 17.04
CA PRO A 342 1.13 -12.66 16.52
C PRO A 342 2.19 -13.77 16.69
N HIS A 343 1.96 -14.72 17.59
CA HIS A 343 2.83 -15.86 17.89
C HIS A 343 2.86 -16.91 16.77
N LEU A 344 1.92 -16.88 15.83
CA LEU A 344 1.90 -17.75 14.63
C LEU A 344 3.08 -17.43 13.70
N GLY A 345 3.54 -16.17 13.71
CA GLY A 345 4.65 -15.67 12.92
C GLY A 345 4.39 -15.84 11.42
N LEU A 346 3.55 -15.01 10.81
CA LEU A 346 3.27 -15.13 9.39
C LEU A 346 4.52 -14.81 8.55
N GLN A 347 5.03 -15.80 7.83
CA GLN A 347 6.17 -15.69 6.92
C GLN A 347 5.69 -15.19 5.54
N LEU A 348 5.90 -13.90 5.28
CA LEU A 348 5.61 -13.28 3.99
C LEU A 348 6.79 -13.46 3.02
N ASN A 349 6.97 -14.69 2.54
CA ASN A 349 7.97 -15.04 1.53
C ASN A 349 7.41 -14.94 0.10
N ARG A 350 8.29 -15.10 -0.90
CA ARG A 350 7.94 -15.08 -2.34
C ARG A 350 6.73 -15.95 -2.69
N ASN A 351 6.62 -17.16 -2.12
CA ASN A 351 5.50 -18.05 -2.43
C ASN A 351 4.17 -17.52 -1.89
N SER A 352 4.16 -17.03 -0.65
CA SER A 352 2.95 -16.45 -0.04
C SER A 352 2.46 -15.20 -0.79
N LEU A 353 3.38 -14.30 -1.14
CA LEU A 353 3.08 -13.07 -1.86
C LEU A 353 2.59 -13.33 -3.29
N ARG A 354 3.14 -14.35 -3.95
CA ARG A 354 2.63 -14.81 -5.24
C ARG A 354 1.23 -15.41 -5.13
N SER A 355 0.96 -16.22 -4.11
CA SER A 355 -0.38 -16.75 -3.88
C SER A 355 -1.39 -15.63 -3.65
N LEU A 356 -1.01 -14.60 -2.89
CA LEU A 356 -1.82 -13.41 -2.67
C LEU A 356 -2.03 -12.63 -3.98
N ALA A 357 -0.98 -12.40 -4.77
CA ALA A 357 -1.06 -11.74 -6.07
C ALA A 357 -2.02 -12.46 -7.06
N ARG A 358 -2.03 -13.80 -7.03
CA ARG A 358 -2.91 -14.62 -7.88
C ARG A 358 -4.38 -14.54 -7.52
N LEU A 359 -4.74 -14.06 -6.32
CA LEU A 359 -6.14 -13.74 -6.01
C LEU A 359 -6.65 -12.56 -6.83
N LEU A 360 -5.78 -11.57 -7.05
CA LEU A 360 -6.09 -10.38 -7.82
C LEU A 360 -5.94 -10.63 -9.33
N VAL A 361 -4.82 -11.21 -9.75
CA VAL A 361 -4.53 -11.54 -11.15
C VAL A 361 -4.11 -13.01 -11.25
N PRO A 362 -5.04 -13.95 -11.55
CA PRO A 362 -4.76 -15.39 -11.57
C PRO A 362 -3.60 -15.80 -12.49
N GLY A 363 -3.38 -15.05 -13.58
CA GLY A 363 -2.32 -15.30 -14.56
C GLY A 363 -0.99 -14.60 -14.31
N VAL A 364 -0.78 -13.97 -13.13
CA VAL A 364 0.46 -13.24 -12.85
C VAL A 364 1.68 -14.16 -12.90
N SER A 365 2.70 -13.75 -13.65
CA SER A 365 3.98 -14.46 -13.76
C SER A 365 4.91 -14.13 -12.59
N ASP A 366 5.83 -15.04 -12.29
CA ASP A 366 6.86 -14.80 -11.26
C ASP A 366 7.74 -13.59 -11.64
N ASP A 367 8.09 -13.43 -12.92
CA ASP A 367 8.86 -12.29 -13.44
C ASP A 367 8.18 -10.94 -13.17
N SER A 368 6.85 -10.89 -13.12
CA SER A 368 6.10 -9.66 -12.84
C SER A 368 6.21 -9.22 -11.37
N LEU A 369 6.55 -10.15 -10.49
CA LEU A 369 6.68 -9.94 -9.04
C LEU A 369 8.15 -9.80 -8.60
N ASP A 370 9.09 -9.91 -9.55
CA ASP A 370 10.51 -9.88 -9.26
C ASP A 370 11.01 -8.49 -8.86
N TYR A 371 12.07 -8.50 -8.06
CA TYR A 371 12.81 -7.30 -7.69
C TYR A 371 13.71 -6.85 -8.86
N GLY A 372 13.12 -6.13 -9.81
CA GLY A 372 13.85 -5.53 -10.94
C GLY A 372 14.54 -4.20 -10.59
N THR A 373 15.78 -3.99 -11.01
CA THR A 373 16.50 -2.72 -10.81
C THR A 373 16.42 -1.76 -11.99
N GLU A 374 15.99 -2.26 -13.15
CA GLU A 374 15.86 -1.50 -14.38
C GLU A 374 14.82 -0.38 -14.26
N VAL A 375 15.06 0.73 -14.95
CA VAL A 375 14.14 1.87 -14.97
C VAL A 375 12.82 1.45 -15.62
N ASP A 376 11.73 1.70 -14.90
CA ASP A 376 10.38 1.35 -15.28
C ASP A 376 9.60 2.62 -15.66
N PRO A 377 9.31 2.83 -16.96
CA PRO A 377 8.59 4.02 -17.41
C PRO A 377 7.21 4.20 -16.79
N ALA A 378 6.52 3.09 -16.46
CA ALA A 378 5.21 3.15 -15.83
C ALA A 378 5.31 3.63 -14.38
N LEU A 379 6.38 3.24 -13.66
CA LEU A 379 6.65 3.74 -12.31
C LEU A 379 7.03 5.23 -12.30
N ARG A 380 7.83 5.69 -13.27
CA ARG A 380 8.13 7.11 -13.44
C ARG A 380 6.88 7.93 -13.71
N THR A 381 6.01 7.44 -14.60
CA THR A 381 4.72 8.07 -14.92
C THR A 381 3.82 8.15 -13.69
N LEU A 382 3.74 7.07 -12.91
CA LEU A 382 2.94 7.00 -11.68
C LEU A 382 3.37 8.06 -10.65
N LEU A 383 4.67 8.34 -10.56
CA LEU A 383 5.24 9.36 -9.67
C LEU A 383 5.20 10.79 -10.27
N GLY A 384 4.61 10.97 -11.45
CA GLY A 384 4.55 12.27 -12.12
C GLY A 384 5.94 12.81 -12.51
N LEU A 385 6.86 11.90 -12.86
CA LEU A 385 8.21 12.21 -13.31
C LEU A 385 8.29 12.19 -14.84
N GLU A 386 9.25 12.93 -15.38
CA GLU A 386 9.53 12.94 -16.82
C GLU A 386 10.07 11.57 -17.30
N PRO A 387 10.21 11.33 -18.61
CA PRO A 387 10.94 10.17 -19.12
C PRO A 387 12.33 10.03 -18.49
N GLU A 388 12.91 8.84 -18.63
CA GLU A 388 14.21 8.52 -18.04
C GLU A 388 15.27 9.59 -18.36
N LEU A 389 16.05 9.95 -17.34
CA LEU A 389 17.15 10.89 -17.50
C LEU A 389 18.17 10.31 -18.47
N SER A 390 18.50 11.04 -19.54
CA SER A 390 19.52 10.60 -20.47
C SER A 390 20.89 10.50 -19.78
N GLU A 391 21.61 9.41 -20.04
CA GLU A 391 23.01 9.25 -19.62
C GLU A 391 23.98 9.93 -20.60
N GLU A 392 23.56 10.10 -21.85
CA GLU A 392 24.35 10.71 -22.92
C GLU A 392 23.76 12.07 -23.33
N PRO A 393 24.58 13.03 -23.78
CA PRO A 393 24.08 14.16 -24.53
C PRO A 393 23.39 13.64 -25.81
N GLU A 394 22.17 14.10 -26.11
CA GLU A 394 21.50 13.74 -27.36
C GLU A 394 22.40 14.15 -28.54
N ASP A 395 22.98 13.16 -29.24
CA ASP A 395 23.61 13.40 -30.52
C ASP A 395 22.50 13.88 -31.48
N PRO A 396 22.68 15.00 -32.20
CA PRO A 396 21.67 15.47 -33.14
C PRO A 396 21.59 14.47 -34.31
N LEU A 397 20.66 13.52 -34.20
CA LEU A 397 20.36 12.52 -35.21
C LEU A 397 19.59 13.15 -36.39
N SER A 398 20.18 14.14 -37.08
CA SER A 398 19.78 14.52 -38.43
C SER A 398 20.76 15.55 -39.06
N PRO A 399 21.22 15.36 -40.31
CA PRO A 399 21.98 16.38 -41.06
C PRO A 399 21.18 17.67 -41.36
N PHE A 400 19.90 17.72 -40.99
CA PHE A 400 19.03 18.89 -41.11
C PHE A 400 18.64 19.53 -39.76
N ALA A 401 19.23 19.07 -38.64
CA ALA A 401 18.92 19.59 -37.29
C ALA A 401 19.18 21.10 -37.13
N TRP A 402 20.00 21.70 -38.00
CA TRP A 402 20.26 23.15 -38.05
C TRP A 402 19.09 23.99 -38.59
N LEU A 403 18.07 23.37 -39.21
CA LEU A 403 16.87 24.04 -39.74
C LEU A 403 15.70 24.05 -38.73
N ILE A 404 15.81 23.32 -37.64
CA ILE A 404 14.83 23.28 -36.56
C ILE A 404 15.52 23.93 -35.36
N PRO A 405 14.98 25.02 -34.76
CA PRO A 405 15.51 25.50 -33.50
C PRO A 405 15.36 24.36 -32.49
N THR A 406 16.46 23.70 -32.15
CA THR A 406 16.46 22.69 -31.10
C THR A 406 16.13 23.41 -29.81
N ALA A 407 15.00 23.06 -29.19
CA ALA A 407 14.73 23.41 -27.82
C ALA A 407 15.79 22.68 -26.98
N HIS A 408 16.91 23.36 -26.69
CA HIS A 408 17.95 22.84 -25.84
C HIS A 408 17.39 22.76 -24.42
N ALA A 409 16.69 21.67 -24.10
CA ALA A 409 16.40 21.31 -22.72
C ALA A 409 17.74 21.26 -21.98
N GLY A 410 17.89 22.08 -20.93
CA GLY A 410 19.17 22.45 -20.31
C GLY A 410 20.10 21.27 -20.06
N GLN A 411 20.98 21.01 -21.02
CA GLN A 411 21.98 19.96 -20.90
C GLN A 411 23.08 20.43 -19.95
N ILE A 412 23.46 19.54 -19.03
CA ILE A 412 24.64 19.73 -18.18
C ILE A 412 25.87 19.52 -19.05
N ASP A 413 26.88 20.37 -18.87
CA ASP A 413 28.14 20.29 -19.59
C ASP A 413 28.85 18.95 -19.28
N PRO A 414 29.01 18.05 -20.28
CA PRO A 414 29.68 16.77 -20.09
C PRO A 414 31.14 16.89 -19.64
N VAL A 415 31.81 17.99 -19.98
CA VAL A 415 33.19 18.26 -19.54
C VAL A 415 33.23 18.44 -18.03
N LEU A 416 32.24 19.16 -17.48
CA LEU A 416 32.12 19.41 -16.05
C LEU A 416 31.86 18.12 -15.27
N VAL A 417 30.99 17.25 -15.79
CA VAL A 417 30.73 15.93 -15.21
C VAL A 417 32.00 15.06 -15.24
N THR A 418 32.72 15.06 -16.36
CA THR A 418 33.97 14.29 -16.51
C THR A 418 35.03 14.77 -15.52
N GLU A 419 35.18 16.09 -15.35
CA GLU A 419 36.14 16.68 -14.40
C GLU A 419 35.84 16.30 -12.94
N LEU A 420 34.57 16.31 -12.56
CA LEU A 420 34.15 15.96 -11.19
C LEU A 420 34.12 14.45 -10.91
N THR A 421 34.09 13.62 -11.95
CA THR A 421 34.00 12.16 -11.81
C THR A 421 35.30 11.60 -11.23
N GLY A 422 35.19 10.93 -10.07
CA GLY A 422 36.32 10.40 -9.31
C GLY A 422 37.09 11.44 -8.48
N TRP A 423 36.70 12.73 -8.50
CA TRP A 423 37.41 13.75 -7.73
C TRP A 423 37.10 13.64 -6.23
N VAL A 424 38.13 13.31 -5.45
CA VAL A 424 38.13 13.39 -3.98
C VAL A 424 38.96 14.60 -3.56
N PRO A 425 38.35 15.70 -3.08
CA PRO A 425 39.08 16.93 -2.81
C PRO A 425 40.02 16.80 -1.60
N THR A 426 41.16 17.46 -1.70
CA THR A 426 42.14 17.69 -0.63
C THR A 426 42.10 19.15 -0.19
N THR A 427 42.86 19.51 0.84
CA THR A 427 42.93 20.91 1.30
C THR A 427 43.51 21.87 0.25
N THR A 428 44.32 21.39 -0.71
CA THR A 428 44.99 22.26 -1.69
C THR A 428 44.14 22.59 -2.91
N ASP A 429 43.19 21.74 -3.26
CA ASP A 429 42.33 21.86 -4.43
C ASP A 429 40.84 22.06 -4.06
N LEU A 430 40.52 22.17 -2.76
CA LEU A 430 39.16 22.35 -2.26
C LEU A 430 38.42 23.54 -2.90
N ASP A 431 39.08 24.68 -3.06
CA ASP A 431 38.47 25.88 -3.65
C ASP A 431 38.09 25.65 -5.12
N ALA A 432 38.95 24.97 -5.88
CA ALA A 432 38.69 24.62 -7.26
C ALA A 432 37.53 23.62 -7.33
N TYR A 433 37.57 22.55 -6.51
CA TYR A 433 36.53 21.54 -6.42
C TYR A 433 35.15 22.14 -6.11
N LEU A 434 35.05 22.96 -5.05
CA LEU A 434 33.78 23.56 -4.63
C LEU A 434 33.22 24.51 -5.70
N LYS A 435 34.09 25.26 -6.40
CA LYS A 435 33.67 26.12 -7.50
C LYS A 435 33.13 25.30 -8.67
N THR A 436 33.84 24.25 -9.07
CA THR A 436 33.44 23.35 -10.16
C THR A 436 32.10 22.66 -9.82
N LEU A 437 31.93 22.20 -8.59
CA LEU A 437 30.67 21.56 -8.16
C LEU A 437 29.52 22.56 -8.01
N ALA A 438 29.79 23.80 -7.57
CA ALA A 438 28.77 24.86 -7.58
C ALA A 438 28.25 25.11 -9.00
N LEU A 439 29.14 25.15 -10.00
CA LEU A 439 28.74 25.27 -11.41
C LEU A 439 27.84 24.11 -11.86
N LEU A 440 28.12 22.87 -11.42
CA LEU A 440 27.29 21.72 -11.75
C LEU A 440 25.87 21.90 -11.20
N LEU A 441 25.76 22.26 -9.92
CA LEU A 441 24.45 22.51 -9.28
C LEU A 441 23.72 23.70 -9.91
N ASP A 442 24.44 24.74 -10.34
CA ASP A 442 23.88 25.89 -11.06
C ASP A 442 23.29 25.49 -12.43
N GLN A 443 23.95 24.58 -13.15
CA GLN A 443 23.45 24.03 -14.40
C GLN A 443 22.20 23.15 -14.17
N VAL A 444 22.20 22.30 -13.13
CA VAL A 444 21.01 21.51 -12.74
C VAL A 444 19.83 22.42 -12.42
N ILE A 445 20.05 23.50 -11.65
CA ILE A 445 19.01 24.48 -11.32
C ILE A 445 18.52 25.19 -12.59
N SER A 446 19.42 25.57 -13.49
CA SER A 446 19.06 26.25 -14.73
C SER A 446 18.22 25.35 -15.65
N ALA A 447 18.56 24.06 -15.72
CA ALA A 447 17.79 23.06 -16.46
C ALA A 447 16.38 22.88 -15.86
N GLU A 448 16.27 22.79 -14.53
CA GLU A 448 14.97 22.65 -13.85
C GLU A 448 14.06 23.87 -14.08
N ARG A 449 14.64 25.08 -14.19
CA ARG A 449 13.86 26.29 -14.51
C ARG A 449 13.11 26.17 -15.83
N GLN A 450 13.64 25.44 -16.80
CA GLN A 450 13.03 25.32 -18.13
C GLN A 450 11.83 24.36 -18.16
N LYS A 451 11.66 23.53 -17.11
CA LYS A 451 10.56 22.58 -17.00
C LYS A 451 9.27 23.21 -16.46
N ASP A 452 9.37 24.41 -15.89
CA ASP A 452 8.25 25.15 -15.28
C ASP A 452 7.44 24.39 -14.21
N LYS A 453 7.93 23.25 -13.69
CA LYS A 453 7.28 22.48 -12.62
C LYS A 453 7.30 23.21 -11.27
N VAL A 454 8.40 23.89 -10.95
CA VAL A 454 8.52 24.72 -9.74
C VAL A 454 7.94 26.11 -9.99
N PRO A 455 6.92 26.57 -9.23
CA PRO A 455 6.38 27.91 -9.41
C PRO A 455 7.44 28.99 -9.25
N VAL A 456 7.43 30.00 -10.13
CA VAL A 456 8.43 31.09 -10.17
C VAL A 456 8.65 31.74 -8.80
N ALA A 457 7.58 31.93 -8.03
CA ALA A 457 7.64 32.53 -6.68
C ALA A 457 8.48 31.72 -5.69
N PHE A 458 8.62 30.41 -5.89
CA PHE A 458 9.33 29.49 -5.00
C PHE A 458 10.66 29.00 -5.59
N PHE A 459 11.04 29.45 -6.79
CA PHE A 459 12.22 28.94 -7.48
C PHE A 459 13.52 29.22 -6.72
N ASN A 460 13.66 30.40 -6.09
CA ASN A 460 14.83 30.69 -5.26
C ASN A 460 14.90 29.81 -4.00
N ILE A 461 13.74 29.41 -3.45
CA ILE A 461 13.66 28.48 -2.33
C ILE A 461 14.16 27.10 -2.79
N TYR A 462 13.68 26.64 -3.95
CA TYR A 462 14.17 25.40 -4.57
C TYR A 462 15.70 25.43 -4.76
N ALA A 463 16.22 26.46 -5.43
CA ALA A 463 17.65 26.57 -5.73
C ALA A 463 18.53 26.55 -4.47
N ASN A 464 18.11 27.22 -3.40
CA ASN A 464 18.82 27.19 -2.13
C ASN A 464 18.68 25.83 -1.43
N THR A 465 17.50 25.20 -1.54
CA THR A 465 17.22 23.88 -0.98
C THR A 465 18.09 22.81 -1.63
N LEU A 466 18.22 22.79 -2.96
CA LEU A 466 19.06 21.81 -3.67
C LEU A 466 20.51 21.84 -3.16
N ARG A 467 21.12 23.03 -3.14
CA ARG A 467 22.49 23.22 -2.64
C ARG A 467 22.64 22.81 -1.18
N THR A 468 21.65 23.14 -0.36
CA THR A 468 21.65 22.79 1.07
C THR A 468 21.48 21.30 1.29
N THR A 469 20.63 20.63 0.50
CA THR A 469 20.44 19.17 0.55
C THR A 469 21.74 18.47 0.20
N ALA A 470 22.39 18.81 -0.91
CA ALA A 470 23.71 18.25 -1.25
C ALA A 470 24.75 18.47 -0.13
N TRP A 471 24.70 19.64 0.54
CA TRP A 471 25.60 19.94 1.66
C TRP A 471 25.27 19.08 2.89
N GLN A 472 24.00 18.96 3.23
CA GLN A 472 23.53 18.17 4.36
C GLN A 472 23.81 16.67 4.17
N GLU A 473 23.60 16.15 2.96
CA GLU A 473 23.68 14.72 2.66
C GLU A 473 25.10 14.21 2.49
N SER A 474 25.96 14.95 1.76
CA SER A 474 27.30 14.44 1.43
C SER A 474 28.42 15.42 1.71
N CYS A 475 28.11 16.62 2.19
CA CYS A 475 29.03 17.76 2.15
C CYS A 475 29.54 18.01 0.73
N TRP A 476 28.65 17.96 -0.27
CA TRP A 476 29.03 18.23 -1.66
C TRP A 476 30.08 17.22 -2.18
N ARG A 477 29.93 15.93 -1.87
CA ARG A 477 30.86 14.88 -2.32
C ARG A 477 30.12 13.72 -2.95
N GLN A 478 30.53 13.31 -4.14
CA GLN A 478 30.12 12.01 -4.70
C GLN A 478 31.06 10.89 -4.25
N PHE A 479 32.36 11.17 -4.14
CA PHE A 479 33.41 10.16 -3.98
C PHE A 479 34.24 10.35 -2.71
N VAL A 480 34.74 9.25 -2.15
CA VAL A 480 35.64 9.16 -1.00
C VAL A 480 36.71 8.10 -1.24
N ILE A 481 37.83 8.19 -0.52
CA ILE A 481 38.82 7.12 -0.46
C ILE A 481 38.40 6.13 0.63
N ALA A 482 38.12 4.89 0.23
CA ALA A 482 37.79 3.79 1.15
C ALA A 482 38.56 2.52 0.75
N GLY A 483 39.38 1.99 1.66
CA GLY A 483 40.26 0.86 1.38
C GLY A 483 41.32 1.16 0.31
N GLY A 484 41.80 2.40 0.24
CA GLY A 484 42.80 2.85 -0.74
C GLY A 484 42.28 3.07 -2.16
N GLN A 485 40.97 2.95 -2.38
CA GLN A 485 40.33 3.15 -3.68
C GLN A 485 39.33 4.30 -3.62
N VAL A 486 39.21 5.05 -4.72
CA VAL A 486 38.13 6.00 -4.90
C VAL A 486 36.82 5.22 -5.08
N LYS A 487 35.85 5.47 -4.21
CA LYS A 487 34.54 4.84 -4.23
C LYS A 487 33.46 5.91 -4.05
N THR A 488 32.29 5.66 -4.61
CA THR A 488 31.11 6.49 -4.35
C THR A 488 30.71 6.40 -2.89
N ILE A 489 30.31 7.53 -2.29
CA ILE A 489 29.81 7.55 -0.91
C ILE A 489 28.56 6.68 -0.85
N GLN A 490 28.58 5.70 0.05
CA GLN A 490 27.45 4.83 0.31
C GLN A 490 27.11 4.84 1.80
N SER A 491 25.86 5.12 2.14
CA SER A 491 25.37 4.96 3.52
C SER A 491 25.07 3.49 3.84
N THR A 492 25.01 3.16 5.13
CA THR A 492 24.61 1.81 5.58
C THR A 492 23.21 1.42 5.09
N GLY A 493 22.30 2.38 4.93
CA GLY A 493 20.96 2.17 4.39
C GLY A 493 20.88 2.12 2.86
N GLY A 494 22.00 2.20 2.12
CA GLY A 494 22.03 2.10 0.67
C GLY A 494 21.83 3.42 -0.09
N ALA A 495 22.06 4.57 0.55
CA ALA A 495 22.08 5.88 -0.11
C ALA A 495 23.38 6.12 -0.86
N LEU A 496 23.31 6.72 -2.06
CA LEU A 496 24.43 6.83 -2.99
C LEU A 496 24.76 8.28 -3.37
N GLY A 497 26.05 8.63 -3.30
CA GLY A 497 26.63 9.79 -3.98
C GLY A 497 26.30 11.16 -3.38
N LEU A 498 26.40 12.19 -4.23
CA LEU A 498 26.31 13.62 -3.93
C LEU A 498 25.01 13.97 -3.20
N MET A 499 23.90 13.42 -3.67
CA MET A 499 22.56 13.67 -3.15
C MET A 499 22.09 12.57 -2.19
N GLN A 500 22.93 11.58 -1.88
CA GLN A 500 22.59 10.41 -1.05
C GLN A 500 21.23 9.79 -1.43
N ILE A 501 21.07 9.47 -2.72
CA ILE A 501 19.82 8.90 -3.24
C ILE A 501 19.76 7.42 -2.87
N ASN A 502 18.69 7.02 -2.19
CA ASN A 502 18.56 5.66 -1.71
C ASN A 502 18.13 4.70 -2.83
N ARG A 503 19.00 3.70 -3.12
CA ARG A 503 18.78 2.74 -4.21
C ARG A 503 17.58 1.81 -4.01
N HIS A 504 17.15 1.60 -2.76
CA HIS A 504 15.99 0.76 -2.44
C HIS A 504 14.71 1.58 -2.56
N VAL A 505 14.70 2.81 -2.04
CA VAL A 505 13.56 3.74 -2.18
C VAL A 505 13.25 4.06 -3.64
N TRP A 506 14.28 4.34 -4.42
CA TRP A 506 14.11 4.79 -5.80
C TRP A 506 14.39 3.71 -6.85
N ARG A 507 14.35 2.44 -6.45
CA ARG A 507 14.47 1.31 -7.38
C ARG A 507 13.44 1.41 -8.49
N GLY A 508 13.89 1.17 -9.73
CA GLY A 508 13.03 1.20 -10.91
C GLY A 508 12.58 2.60 -11.32
N VAL A 509 13.02 3.64 -10.62
CA VAL A 509 12.79 5.04 -10.99
C VAL A 509 14.05 5.64 -11.62
N TYR A 510 15.23 5.31 -11.06
CA TYR A 510 16.53 5.77 -11.52
C TYR A 510 17.48 4.61 -11.77
N ASN A 511 18.39 4.78 -12.73
CA ASN A 511 19.46 3.84 -13.00
C ASN A 511 20.48 3.86 -11.85
N ILE A 512 20.61 2.73 -11.15
CA ILE A 512 21.45 2.60 -9.95
C ILE A 512 22.95 2.70 -10.29
N ASP A 513 23.36 2.20 -11.45
CA ASP A 513 24.75 2.27 -11.91
C ASP A 513 25.10 3.72 -12.26
N ALA A 514 24.22 4.43 -12.96
CA ALA A 514 24.38 5.85 -13.26
C ALA A 514 24.43 6.71 -11.98
N LEU A 515 23.53 6.47 -11.01
CA LEU A 515 23.56 7.13 -9.69
C LEU A 515 24.92 6.95 -8.97
N THR A 516 25.56 5.81 -9.19
CA THR A 516 26.84 5.45 -8.57
C THR A 516 28.01 6.14 -9.28
N ARG A 517 28.07 6.05 -10.60
CA ARG A 517 29.26 6.43 -11.40
C ARG A 517 29.26 7.88 -11.89
N ASP A 518 28.08 8.45 -12.11
CA ASP A 518 27.92 9.76 -12.75
C ASP A 518 27.38 10.79 -11.73
N ILE A 519 28.23 11.76 -11.38
CA ILE A 519 27.87 12.84 -10.45
C ILE A 519 26.81 13.79 -11.02
N GLY A 520 26.79 14.00 -12.34
CA GLY A 520 25.78 14.79 -13.03
C GLY A 520 24.42 14.10 -13.01
N TYR A 521 24.39 12.79 -13.29
CA TYR A 521 23.18 11.97 -13.15
C TYR A 521 22.66 12.00 -11.70
N ASN A 522 23.53 11.80 -10.71
CA ASN A 522 23.18 11.87 -9.30
C ASN A 522 22.59 13.24 -8.91
N ALA A 523 23.19 14.33 -9.39
CA ALA A 523 22.69 15.69 -9.15
C ALA A 523 21.31 15.94 -9.79
N ARG A 524 21.10 15.49 -11.05
CA ARG A 524 19.80 15.62 -11.75
C ARG A 524 18.71 14.78 -11.09
N ALA A 525 19.00 13.53 -10.74
CA ALA A 525 18.07 12.66 -10.06
C ALA A 525 17.67 13.24 -8.68
N GLY A 526 18.65 13.72 -7.91
CA GLY A 526 18.38 14.33 -6.61
C GLY A 526 17.58 15.63 -6.72
N SER A 527 17.80 16.40 -7.79
CA SER A 527 16.99 17.55 -8.16
C SER A 527 15.54 17.17 -8.45
N GLU A 528 15.30 16.19 -9.32
CA GLU A 528 13.96 15.72 -9.67
C GLU A 528 13.19 15.20 -8.44
N ILE A 529 13.85 14.41 -7.59
CA ILE A 529 13.30 13.96 -6.30
C ILE A 529 12.92 15.14 -5.41
N LEU A 530 13.82 16.12 -5.28
CA LEU A 530 13.58 17.27 -4.41
C LEU A 530 12.46 18.16 -4.94
N VAL A 531 12.34 18.31 -6.26
CA VAL A 531 11.23 19.02 -6.91
C VAL A 531 9.91 18.30 -6.67
N HIS A 532 9.88 16.97 -6.80
CA HIS A 532 8.70 16.17 -6.46
C HIS A 532 8.26 16.43 -5.02
N TYR A 533 9.16 16.37 -4.04
CA TYR A 533 8.82 16.66 -2.65
C TYR A 533 8.47 18.13 -2.36
N LEU A 534 9.05 19.06 -3.11
CA LEU A 534 8.72 20.47 -2.96
C LEU A 534 7.33 20.78 -3.53
N VAL A 535 7.04 20.35 -4.75
CA VAL A 535 5.84 20.71 -5.50
C VAL A 535 4.67 19.83 -5.09
N ASP A 536 4.85 18.51 -5.19
CA ASP A 536 3.78 17.54 -5.08
C ASP A 536 3.41 17.26 -3.61
N PHE A 537 4.30 17.62 -2.66
CA PHE A 537 4.03 17.54 -1.21
C PHE A 537 3.98 18.90 -0.52
N ALA A 538 5.09 19.63 -0.43
CA ALA A 538 5.18 20.81 0.44
C ALA A 538 4.31 21.99 -0.04
N ILE A 539 4.31 22.29 -1.34
CA ILE A 539 3.47 23.32 -1.95
C ILE A 539 2.02 22.86 -1.98
N LYS A 540 1.74 21.65 -2.49
CA LYS A 540 0.39 21.08 -2.57
C LYS A 540 -0.32 21.07 -1.21
N ARG A 541 0.38 20.73 -0.13
CA ARG A 541 -0.14 20.73 1.25
C ARG A 541 0.05 22.07 1.99
N ARG A 542 0.43 23.12 1.26
CA ARG A 542 0.46 24.53 1.73
C ARG A 542 1.30 24.76 2.99
N GLU A 543 2.46 24.11 3.06
CA GLU A 543 3.37 24.22 4.21
C GLU A 543 3.88 25.67 4.44
N HIS A 544 3.98 26.47 3.37
CA HIS A 544 4.29 27.91 3.46
C HIS A 544 3.20 28.75 4.15
N GLU A 545 1.94 28.34 4.07
CA GLU A 545 0.82 29.09 4.65
C GLU A 545 0.67 28.81 6.15
N THR A 546 1.12 27.63 6.61
CA THR A 546 0.91 27.15 7.99
C THR A 546 1.38 28.14 9.06
N THR A 547 2.51 28.83 8.84
CA THR A 547 3.01 29.90 9.72
C THR A 547 3.23 31.22 8.98
N GLY A 548 2.82 31.31 7.70
CA GLY A 548 3.09 32.45 6.83
C GLY A 548 4.56 32.63 6.41
N ASP A 549 5.44 31.65 6.64
CA ASP A 549 6.85 31.69 6.19
C ASP A 549 7.04 30.78 4.96
N PRO A 550 7.29 31.34 3.76
CA PRO A 550 7.57 30.56 2.55
C PRO A 550 8.71 29.56 2.70
N ARG A 551 9.67 29.83 3.59
CA ARG A 551 10.85 28.96 3.80
C ARG A 551 10.49 27.65 4.50
N ASN A 552 9.28 27.52 5.05
CA ASN A 552 8.76 26.23 5.51
C ASN A 552 8.72 25.20 4.38
N LEU A 553 8.60 25.63 3.12
CA LEU A 553 8.69 24.71 1.97
C LEU A 553 10.03 23.98 1.93
N ALA A 554 11.15 24.67 2.17
CA ALA A 554 12.47 24.05 2.21
C ALA A 554 12.58 23.03 3.36
N ARG A 555 12.08 23.40 4.55
CA ARG A 555 12.10 22.54 5.74
C ARG A 555 11.24 21.29 5.55
N ALA A 556 10.06 21.46 4.98
CA ALA A 556 9.12 20.39 4.69
C ALA A 556 9.66 19.45 3.60
N ALA A 557 10.12 20.00 2.47
CA ALA A 557 10.70 19.23 1.37
C ALA A 557 11.92 18.41 1.84
N TYR A 558 12.82 19.01 2.64
CA TYR A 558 13.96 18.27 3.20
C TYR A 558 13.53 17.20 4.21
N ALA A 559 12.53 17.48 5.05
CA ALA A 559 12.02 16.47 5.99
C ALA A 559 11.46 15.24 5.26
N VAL A 560 10.78 15.44 4.12
CA VAL A 560 10.36 14.35 3.23
C VAL A 560 11.55 13.69 2.54
N TYR A 561 12.49 14.47 1.99
CA TYR A 561 13.69 13.93 1.34
C TYR A 561 14.43 12.95 2.26
N ASN A 562 14.61 13.34 3.52
CA ASN A 562 15.30 12.56 4.53
C ASN A 562 14.47 11.41 5.11
N GLY A 563 13.16 11.60 5.33
CA GLY A 563 12.33 10.65 6.09
C GLY A 563 11.26 9.90 5.31
N GLY A 564 10.84 10.39 4.15
CA GLY A 564 9.68 9.92 3.40
C GLY A 564 8.44 10.81 3.62
N PRO A 565 7.37 10.62 2.81
CA PRO A 565 6.16 11.45 2.85
C PRO A 565 5.53 11.67 4.23
N GLY A 566 5.50 10.64 5.09
CA GLY A 566 4.99 10.73 6.47
C GLY A 566 5.70 11.77 7.36
N HIS A 567 6.90 12.22 6.97
CA HIS A 567 7.72 13.17 7.72
C HIS A 567 7.51 14.64 7.35
N LEU A 568 6.67 14.94 6.36
CA LEU A 568 6.46 16.30 5.81
C LEU A 568 6.33 17.38 6.89
N SER A 569 5.58 17.07 7.95
CA SER A 569 5.23 18.04 8.97
C SER A 569 6.12 18.03 10.22
N ARG A 570 7.12 17.13 10.28
CA ARG A 570 7.84 16.85 11.52
C ARG A 570 8.66 18.04 12.04
N TYR A 571 9.10 18.94 11.16
CA TYR A 571 9.97 20.06 11.48
C TYR A 571 9.33 21.10 12.42
N ARG A 572 8.00 21.06 12.56
CA ARG A 572 7.20 21.96 13.42
C ARG A 572 6.41 21.22 14.51
N LYS A 573 6.58 19.90 14.63
CA LYS A 573 5.85 19.08 15.62
C LYS A 573 6.68 18.87 16.87
N ASP A 574 6.09 19.15 18.03
CA ASP A 574 6.73 18.93 19.33
C ASP A 574 6.90 17.43 19.67
N SER A 575 6.08 16.57 19.07
CA SER A 575 6.18 15.12 19.21
C SER A 575 7.34 14.49 18.41
N THR A 576 7.98 15.22 17.50
CA THR A 576 9.11 14.71 16.70
C THR A 576 10.26 14.28 17.61
N SER A 577 10.92 13.16 17.31
CA SER A 577 12.02 12.65 18.15
C SER A 577 13.20 13.63 18.25
N LYS A 578 13.98 13.56 19.33
CA LYS A 578 15.16 14.42 19.52
C LYS A 578 16.16 14.31 18.37
N ARG A 579 16.37 13.08 17.84
CA ARG A 579 17.26 12.81 16.71
C ARG A 579 16.79 13.53 15.44
N LEU A 580 15.51 13.37 15.07
CA LEU A 580 14.97 14.00 13.86
C LEU A 580 14.95 15.52 13.96
N ARG A 581 14.64 16.08 15.14
CA ARG A 581 14.74 17.54 15.37
C ARG A 581 16.16 18.07 15.19
N ALA A 582 17.18 17.30 15.62
CA ALA A 582 18.57 17.71 15.44
C ALA A 582 18.94 17.77 13.95
N ILE A 583 18.51 16.79 13.15
CA ILE A 583 18.68 16.77 11.69
C ILE A 583 18.01 17.99 11.05
N ASP A 584 16.75 18.25 11.38
CA ASP A 584 16.00 19.37 10.79
C ASP A 584 16.57 20.75 11.21
N ALA A 585 17.07 20.86 12.45
CA ALA A 585 17.73 22.07 12.94
C ALA A 585 19.10 22.31 12.26
N GLU A 586 19.87 21.24 12.02
CA GLU A 586 21.13 21.31 11.29
C GLU A 586 20.89 21.74 9.83
N PHE A 587 19.94 21.09 9.15
CA PHE A 587 19.55 21.48 7.79
C PHE A 587 19.13 22.94 7.74
N TRP A 588 18.30 23.40 8.69
CA TRP A 588 17.85 24.79 8.73
C TRP A 588 18.99 25.79 8.90
N LYS A 589 19.96 25.47 9.77
CA LYS A 589 21.18 26.29 9.92
C LYS A 589 21.99 26.35 8.63
N LYS A 590 22.16 25.20 7.94
CA LYS A 590 22.85 25.15 6.64
C LYS A 590 22.10 25.93 5.56
N TYR A 591 20.77 25.85 5.53
CA TYR A 591 19.93 26.60 4.60
C TYR A 591 20.12 28.11 4.76
N GLN A 592 20.13 28.59 6.00
CA GLN A 592 20.39 30.01 6.32
C GLN A 592 21.81 30.45 5.94
N ALA A 593 22.81 29.58 6.17
CA ALA A 593 24.19 29.84 5.77
C ALA A 593 24.35 29.87 4.25
N MET A 594 23.74 28.93 3.51
CA MET A 594 23.74 28.92 2.05
C MET A 594 23.07 30.17 1.48
N ALA A 595 21.97 30.63 2.08
CA ALA A 595 21.28 31.85 1.64
C ALA A 595 22.09 33.13 1.88
N SER A 596 22.98 33.16 2.87
CA SER A 596 23.74 34.36 3.27
C SER A 596 25.17 34.39 2.75
N GLN A 597 25.82 33.24 2.64
CA GLN A 597 27.24 33.08 2.30
C GLN A 597 27.44 32.35 0.97
N GLY A 598 26.40 31.72 0.41
CA GLY A 598 26.49 30.94 -0.81
C GLY A 598 27.35 29.67 -0.65
N PRO A 599 27.91 29.16 -1.77
CA PRO A 599 28.74 27.95 -1.80
C PRO A 599 29.91 27.93 -0.82
N GLU A 600 30.47 29.09 -0.45
CA GLU A 600 31.60 29.20 0.49
C GLU A 600 31.29 28.61 1.86
N ALA A 601 30.02 28.62 2.29
CA ALA A 601 29.59 28.04 3.57
C ALA A 601 29.93 26.55 3.69
N VAL A 602 30.00 25.84 2.55
CA VAL A 602 30.25 24.39 2.49
C VAL A 602 31.65 24.02 2.96
N LYS A 603 32.62 24.95 2.88
CA LYS A 603 34.00 24.74 3.38
C LYS A 603 34.05 24.27 4.83
N ALA A 604 33.05 24.63 5.64
CA ALA A 604 32.93 24.19 7.03
C ALA A 604 32.88 22.65 7.19
N CYS A 605 32.51 21.90 6.15
CA CYS A 605 32.52 20.44 6.17
C CYS A 605 33.92 19.81 6.05
N TYR A 606 34.91 20.53 5.56
CA TYR A 606 36.22 19.96 5.17
C TYR A 606 37.31 20.17 6.22
N GLY A 607 36.93 20.60 7.43
CA GLY A 607 37.86 20.94 8.50
C GLY A 607 38.57 22.28 8.26
N ALA A 608 39.04 22.92 9.33
CA ALA A 608 39.91 24.09 9.19
C ALA A 608 41.28 23.65 8.64
N PRO A 609 41.97 24.48 7.83
CA PRO A 609 43.35 24.19 7.46
C PRO A 609 44.20 24.12 8.74
N GLY A 610 44.69 22.93 9.12
CA GLY A 610 45.68 22.80 10.19
C GLY A 610 45.48 21.71 11.26
N SER A 611 44.63 20.71 11.07
CA SER A 611 44.62 19.53 11.95
C SER A 611 44.80 18.24 11.15
N ALA A 612 46.06 17.97 10.79
CA ALA A 612 46.60 16.65 10.49
C ALA A 612 47.75 16.38 11.46
#